data_AF-A0A2A3D684-F1
#
_entry.id   AF-A0A2A3D684-F1
#
_cell.length_a   1.000
_cell.length_b   1.000
_cell.length_c   1.000
_cell.angle_alpha   90.00
_cell.angle_beta   90.00
_cell.angle_gamma   90.00
#
_symmetry.space_group_name_H-M   'P 1'
#
loop_
_entity.id
_entity.type
_entity.pdbx_description
1 polymer ?
#
loop_
_entity_poly.entity_id
_entity_poly.type
_entity_poly.pdbx_seq_one_letter_code
_entity_poly.pdbx_strand_id
1 'polypeptide(L)'
;MFEPLSNRGEWHVLLASTISTLRTLTPPEFYDEANDRYHAVAEDISRLVYSLENPADFGKFLGVNAGRESWLPEHSEALAIMDVTEIHHRVASNLADERWVEGALGEAFQNGALIPALERIAADIGKFKFTGSSQQTP
;
A
#
# COMPACT_ATOMS: atom_id res chain seq x y z
N MET A 1 -1.59 -13.25 10.31
CA MET A 1 -1.28 -13.71 8.94
C MET A 1 -2.61 -13.82 8.20
N PHE A 2 -2.84 -12.95 7.22
CA PHE A 2 -4.07 -12.94 6.41
C PHE A 2 -3.87 -13.79 5.15
N GLU A 3 -4.95 -14.33 4.60
CA GLU A 3 -4.89 -15.07 3.34
C GLU A 3 -4.77 -14.07 2.16
N PRO A 4 -3.75 -14.21 1.30
CA PRO A 4 -3.62 -13.37 0.12
C PRO A 4 -4.79 -13.59 -0.83
N LEU A 5 -5.18 -12.52 -1.51
CA LEU A 5 -6.23 -12.55 -2.52
C LEU A 5 -5.73 -13.28 -3.75
N SER A 6 -6.58 -14.12 -4.34
CA SER A 6 -6.20 -14.99 -5.45
C SER A 6 -6.67 -14.50 -6.80
N ASN A 7 -7.54 -13.48 -6.84
CA ASN A 7 -8.02 -12.89 -8.09
C ASN A 7 -8.33 -11.38 -7.99
N ARG A 8 -8.38 -10.75 -9.17
CA ARG A 8 -8.61 -9.31 -9.35
C ARG A 8 -9.98 -8.83 -8.84
N GLY A 9 -11.01 -9.66 -8.93
CA GLY A 9 -12.37 -9.29 -8.51
C GLY A 9 -12.46 -9.07 -7.00
N GLU A 10 -11.98 -10.04 -6.23
CA GLU A 10 -11.89 -9.93 -4.77
C GLU A 10 -11.03 -8.74 -4.34
N TRP A 11 -9.93 -8.51 -5.05
CA TRP A 11 -9.05 -7.38 -4.79
C TRP A 11 -9.73 -6.02 -5.00
N HIS A 12 -10.48 -5.84 -6.08
CA HIS A 12 -11.23 -4.60 -6.30
C HIS A 12 -12.37 -4.41 -5.28
N VAL A 13 -13.03 -5.48 -4.85
CA VAL A 13 -14.07 -5.39 -3.80
C VAL A 13 -13.46 -4.94 -2.48
N LEU A 14 -12.34 -5.55 -2.06
CA LEU A 14 -11.63 -5.13 -0.86
C LEU A 14 -11.17 -3.68 -0.98
N LEU A 15 -10.54 -3.31 -2.09
CA LEU A 15 -10.10 -1.94 -2.35
C LEU A 15 -11.24 -0.93 -2.21
N ALA A 16 -12.39 -1.19 -2.83
CA ALA A 16 -13.53 -0.27 -2.78
C ALA A 16 -14.02 -0.06 -1.34
N SER A 17 -14.08 -1.13 -0.54
CA SER A 17 -14.41 -1.07 0.89
C SER A 17 -13.35 -0.29 1.67
N THR A 18 -12.06 -0.60 1.47
CA THR A 18 -10.94 0.07 2.13
C THR A 18 -10.92 1.57 1.84
N ILE A 19 -11.05 1.98 0.58
CA ILE A 19 -11.12 3.41 0.20
C ILE A 19 -12.34 4.08 0.82
N SER A 20 -13.49 3.41 0.83
CA SER A 20 -14.70 3.96 1.46
C SER A 20 -14.49 4.24 2.94
N THR A 21 -13.86 3.33 3.67
CA THR A 21 -13.51 3.52 5.09
C THR A 21 -12.48 4.63 5.26
N LEU A 22 -11.40 4.64 4.49
CA LEU A 22 -10.36 5.68 4.57
C LEU A 22 -10.93 7.09 4.38
N ARG A 23 -11.88 7.26 3.46
CA ARG A 23 -12.53 8.56 3.21
C ARG A 23 -13.41 9.05 4.37
N THR A 24 -13.79 8.18 5.32
CA THR A 24 -14.56 8.56 6.50
C THR A 24 -13.72 8.87 7.73
N LEU A 25 -12.42 8.51 7.71
CA LEU A 25 -11.53 8.69 8.85
C LEU A 25 -10.83 10.05 8.80
N THR A 26 -10.65 10.65 9.96
CA THR A 26 -9.67 11.72 10.18
C THR A 26 -8.28 11.13 10.44
N PRO A 27 -7.18 11.89 10.30
CA PRO A 27 -5.84 11.38 10.55
C PRO A 27 -5.65 10.74 11.95
N PRO A 28 -6.13 11.35 13.06
CA PRO A 28 -6.02 10.73 14.39
C PRO A 28 -6.89 9.48 14.58
N GLU A 29 -7.97 9.32 13.79
CA GLU A 29 -8.77 8.09 13.80
C GLU A 29 -8.09 6.97 12.99
N PHE A 30 -7.31 7.32 11.97
CA PHE A 30 -6.54 6.38 11.17
C PHE A 30 -5.28 5.89 11.88
N TYR A 31 -4.54 6.79 12.54
CA TYR A 31 -3.36 6.47 13.33
C TYR A 31 -3.38 7.23 14.66
N ASP A 32 -3.52 6.48 15.74
CA ASP A 32 -3.53 6.98 17.12
C ASP A 32 -2.10 7.04 17.64
N GLU A 33 -1.43 8.17 17.42
CA GLU A 33 -0.03 8.42 17.85
C GLU A 33 0.16 8.22 19.35
N ALA A 34 -0.86 8.49 20.18
CA ALA A 34 -0.75 8.37 21.63
C ALA A 34 -0.65 6.91 22.10
N ASN A 35 -1.18 5.98 21.29
CA ASN A 35 -1.19 4.55 21.59
C ASN A 35 -0.42 3.71 20.57
N ASP A 36 0.31 4.35 19.65
CA ASP A 36 1.03 3.73 18.53
C ASP A 36 0.17 2.65 17.83
N ARG A 37 -1.01 3.06 17.35
CA ARG A 37 -1.99 2.11 16.84
C ARG A 37 -2.71 2.61 15.60
N TYR A 38 -2.66 1.80 14.55
CA TYR A 38 -3.46 2.00 13.35
C TYR A 38 -4.92 1.54 13.53
N HIS A 39 -5.81 2.19 12.79
CA HIS A 39 -7.15 1.70 12.54
C HIS A 39 -7.12 0.32 11.86
N ALA A 40 -8.13 -0.52 12.10
CA ALA A 40 -8.21 -1.88 11.55
C ALA A 40 -8.10 -1.94 10.01
N VAL A 41 -8.45 -0.87 9.32
CA VAL A 41 -8.33 -0.74 7.84
C VAL A 41 -6.88 -0.87 7.35
N ALA A 42 -5.87 -0.65 8.20
CA ALA A 42 -4.47 -0.89 7.86
C ALA A 42 -4.17 -2.37 7.55
N GLU A 43 -4.92 -3.30 8.15
CA GLU A 43 -4.83 -4.73 7.82
C GLU A 43 -5.36 -5.01 6.40
N ASP A 44 -6.42 -4.31 5.98
CA ASP A 44 -6.94 -4.42 4.61
C ASP A 44 -5.94 -3.85 3.60
N ILE A 45 -5.30 -2.72 3.90
CA ILE A 45 -4.24 -2.15 3.06
C ILE A 45 -3.07 -3.14 2.94
N SER A 46 -2.65 -3.73 4.06
CA SER A 46 -1.62 -4.78 4.07
C SER A 46 -2.03 -5.93 3.15
N ARG A 47 -3.26 -6.41 3.27
CA ARG A 47 -3.78 -7.50 2.44
C ARG A 47 -3.82 -7.12 0.96
N LEU A 48 -4.23 -5.90 0.61
CA LEU A 48 -4.23 -5.43 -0.78
C LEU A 48 -2.82 -5.42 -1.38
N VAL A 49 -1.84 -4.90 -0.64
CA VAL A 49 -0.44 -4.76 -1.10
C VAL A 49 0.22 -6.13 -1.20
N TYR A 50 0.21 -6.92 -0.13
CA TYR A 50 0.92 -8.21 -0.09
C TYR A 50 0.23 -9.34 -0.88
N SER A 51 -0.98 -9.10 -1.40
CA SER A 51 -1.61 -10.01 -2.38
C SER A 51 -1.03 -9.86 -3.78
N LEU A 52 -0.22 -8.82 -4.04
CA LEU A 52 0.38 -8.55 -5.34
C LEU A 52 1.86 -8.88 -5.31
N GLU A 53 2.30 -9.73 -6.24
CA GLU A 53 3.72 -9.88 -6.55
C GLU A 53 4.18 -8.60 -7.25
N ASN A 54 5.22 -7.98 -6.70
CA ASN A 54 5.89 -6.90 -7.41
C ASN A 54 6.78 -7.50 -8.50
N PRO A 55 6.61 -7.11 -9.79
CA PRO A 55 7.52 -7.54 -10.84
C PRO A 55 8.95 -6.98 -10.70
N ALA A 56 9.15 -5.94 -9.87
CA ALA A 56 10.45 -5.34 -9.58
C ALA A 56 11.05 -5.85 -8.25
N ASP A 57 12.38 -5.85 -8.16
CA ASP A 57 13.13 -6.27 -6.98
C ASP A 57 13.04 -5.21 -5.86
N PHE A 58 12.31 -5.53 -4.79
CA PHE A 58 12.13 -4.62 -3.66
C PHE A 58 13.44 -4.33 -2.91
N GLY A 59 14.33 -5.32 -2.79
CA GLY A 59 15.62 -5.12 -2.13
C GLY A 59 16.49 -4.14 -2.92
N LYS A 60 16.48 -4.25 -4.26
CA LYS A 60 17.14 -3.27 -5.13
C LYS A 60 16.52 -1.88 -5.01
N PHE A 61 15.19 -1.79 -4.94
CA PHE A 61 14.50 -0.52 -4.73
C PHE A 61 14.95 0.18 -3.44
N LEU A 62 15.01 -0.55 -2.31
CA LEU A 62 15.48 -0.03 -1.02
C LEU A 62 16.97 0.35 -1.03
N GLY A 63 17.78 -0.32 -1.85
CA GLY A 63 19.19 0.03 -2.05
C GLY A 63 19.39 1.36 -2.79
N VAL A 64 18.43 1.77 -3.62
CA VAL A 64 18.43 3.05 -4.35
C VAL A 64 17.75 4.15 -3.55
N ASN A 65 16.64 3.84 -2.88
CA ASN A 65 15.82 4.78 -2.13
C ASN A 65 15.91 4.45 -0.65
N ALA A 66 16.65 5.26 0.10
CA ALA A 66 16.99 4.98 1.47
C ALA A 66 16.10 5.74 2.46
N GLY A 67 15.33 5.04 3.30
CA GLY A 67 14.62 5.61 4.44
C GLY A 67 13.38 6.35 3.99
N ARG A 68 13.17 7.60 4.42
CA ARG A 68 11.99 8.36 3.98
C ARG A 68 11.91 8.56 2.47
N GLU A 69 13.04 8.47 1.77
CA GLU A 69 13.08 8.46 0.30
C GLU A 69 12.41 7.22 -0.31
N SER A 70 12.20 6.15 0.47
CA SER A 70 11.49 4.93 0.07
C SER A 70 9.98 5.00 0.32
N TRP A 71 9.49 6.07 0.97
CA TRP A 71 8.08 6.23 1.32
C TRP A 71 7.27 6.91 0.21
N LEU A 72 5.96 6.94 0.37
CA LEU A 72 5.09 7.76 -0.45
C LEU A 72 5.49 9.24 -0.34
N PRO A 73 5.40 10.00 -1.45
CA PRO A 73 5.69 11.43 -1.43
C PRO A 73 4.70 12.19 -0.55
N GLU A 74 5.12 13.32 0.00
CA GLU A 74 4.28 14.23 0.79
C GLU A 74 3.09 14.81 0.00
N HIS A 75 3.15 14.76 -1.34
CA HIS A 75 2.15 15.35 -2.22
C HIS A 75 1.71 14.34 -3.28
N SER A 76 0.39 14.17 -3.40
CA SER A 76 -0.21 13.18 -4.31
C SER A 76 0.11 13.44 -5.80
N GLU A 77 0.42 14.69 -6.17
CA GLU A 77 0.77 15.11 -7.52
C GLU A 77 2.03 14.41 -8.03
N ALA A 78 2.97 14.09 -7.13
CA ALA A 78 4.19 13.36 -7.48
C ALA A 78 3.89 11.91 -7.94
N LEU A 79 2.73 11.35 -7.58
CA LEU A 79 2.32 10.01 -8.01
C LEU A 79 1.93 9.96 -9.50
N ALA A 80 1.60 11.09 -10.12
CA ALA A 80 1.09 11.14 -11.49
C ALA A 80 2.14 10.67 -12.52
N ILE A 81 3.42 10.95 -12.26
CA ILE A 81 4.54 10.61 -13.15
C ILE A 81 5.32 9.37 -12.69
N MET A 82 4.99 8.83 -11.51
CA MET A 82 5.70 7.71 -10.91
C MET A 82 5.22 6.38 -11.50
N ASP A 83 6.14 5.44 -11.70
CA ASP A 83 5.77 4.09 -12.13
C ASP A 83 4.96 3.38 -11.04
N VAL A 84 3.94 2.64 -11.43
CA VAL A 84 3.03 2.00 -10.45
C VAL A 84 3.71 0.91 -9.62
N THR A 85 4.74 0.24 -10.15
CA THR A 85 5.50 -0.78 -9.42
C THR A 85 6.36 -0.14 -8.33
N GLU A 86 6.83 1.10 -8.57
CA GLU A 86 7.47 1.94 -7.57
C GLU A 86 6.46 2.44 -6.53
N ILE A 87 5.28 2.93 -6.95
CA ILE A 87 4.21 3.31 -6.00
C ILE A 87 3.87 2.15 -5.07
N HIS A 88 3.74 0.93 -5.62
CA HIS A 88 3.50 -0.27 -4.83
C HIS A 88 4.61 -0.56 -3.81
N HIS A 89 5.88 -0.42 -4.20
CA HIS A 89 7.00 -0.55 -3.25
C HIS A 89 6.97 0.50 -2.14
N ARG A 90 6.64 1.76 -2.49
CA ARG A 90 6.56 2.85 -1.50
C ARG A 90 5.45 2.60 -0.48
N VAL A 91 4.27 2.15 -0.92
CA VAL A 91 3.19 1.74 0.01
C VAL A 91 3.65 0.59 0.91
N ALA A 92 4.35 -0.41 0.35
CA ALA A 92 4.91 -1.51 1.14
C ALA A 92 5.95 -1.03 2.18
N SER A 93 6.79 -0.05 1.82
CA SER A 93 7.73 0.58 2.76
C SER A 93 7.03 1.33 3.89
N ASN A 94 5.98 2.12 3.59
CA ASN A 94 5.17 2.79 4.61
C ASN A 94 4.49 1.77 5.54
N LEU A 95 3.97 0.65 5.01
CA LEU A 95 3.35 -0.43 5.80
C LEU A 95 4.34 -1.16 6.70
N ALA A 96 5.59 -1.28 6.27
CA ALA A 96 6.64 -1.93 7.04
C ALA A 96 7.24 -1.02 8.11
N ASP A 97 6.72 0.22 8.25
CA ASP A 97 7.32 1.30 9.06
C ASP A 97 8.84 1.32 8.85
N GLU A 98 9.26 1.28 7.57
CA GLU A 98 10.65 1.00 7.19
C GLU A 98 11.60 1.95 7.93
N ARG A 99 12.61 1.35 8.57
CA ARG A 99 13.60 2.00 9.46
C ARG A 99 13.09 2.47 10.81
N TRP A 100 12.11 1.77 11.38
CA TRP A 100 11.69 1.94 12.78
C TRP A 100 11.07 3.31 13.04
N VAL A 101 10.46 3.92 12.01
CA VAL A 101 9.67 5.12 12.20
C VAL A 101 8.21 4.70 12.31
N GLU A 102 7.73 4.67 13.54
CA GLU A 102 6.32 4.41 13.87
C GLU A 102 5.42 5.42 13.14
N GLY A 103 4.32 4.93 12.56
CA GLY A 103 3.32 5.81 11.96
C GLY A 103 3.59 6.23 10.51
N ALA A 104 4.52 5.59 9.78
CA ALA A 104 4.87 6.00 8.42
C ALA A 104 3.67 5.95 7.47
N LEU A 105 2.77 4.98 7.63
CA LEU A 105 1.52 4.93 6.87
C LEU A 105 0.54 6.04 7.30
N GLY A 106 0.57 6.42 8.58
CA GLY A 106 -0.20 7.53 9.15
C GLY A 106 0.14 8.86 8.48
N GLU A 107 1.44 9.13 8.31
CA GLU A 107 1.94 10.30 7.59
C GLU A 107 1.46 10.33 6.14
N ALA A 108 1.53 9.20 5.42
CA ALA A 108 1.06 9.10 4.04
C ALA A 108 -0.46 9.31 3.91
N PHE A 109 -1.24 8.90 4.91
CA PHE A 109 -2.67 9.17 4.98
C PHE A 109 -2.95 10.64 5.26
N GLN A 110 -2.29 11.23 6.26
CA GLN A 110 -2.44 12.64 6.64
C GLN A 110 -2.11 13.59 5.49
N ASN A 111 -1.06 13.26 4.73
CA ASN A 111 -0.62 14.06 3.58
C ASN A 111 -1.48 13.82 2.32
N GLY A 112 -2.47 12.93 2.38
CA GLY A 112 -3.41 12.66 1.28
C GLY A 112 -2.83 11.81 0.15
N ALA A 113 -1.65 11.21 0.31
CA ALA A 113 -0.99 10.43 -0.74
C ALA A 113 -1.49 8.97 -0.79
N LEU A 114 -1.95 8.42 0.33
CA LEU A 114 -2.30 7.00 0.44
C LEU A 114 -3.46 6.56 -0.47
N ILE A 115 -4.58 7.28 -0.46
CA ILE A 115 -5.75 6.92 -1.30
C ILE A 115 -5.41 6.99 -2.80
N PRO A 116 -4.83 8.10 -3.31
CA PRO A 116 -4.39 8.17 -4.71
C PRO A 116 -3.39 7.07 -5.10
N ALA A 117 -2.48 6.68 -4.19
CA ALA A 117 -1.54 5.58 -4.46
C ALA A 117 -2.26 4.25 -4.68
N LEU A 118 -3.23 3.92 -3.82
CA LEU A 118 -4.05 2.71 -3.97
C LEU A 118 -4.90 2.73 -5.25
N GLU A 119 -5.47 3.89 -5.60
CA GLU A 119 -6.22 4.07 -6.85
C GLU A 119 -5.33 3.91 -8.09
N ARG A 120 -4.09 4.41 -8.05
CA ARG A 120 -3.09 4.21 -9.14
C ARG A 120 -2.73 2.75 -9.31
N ILE A 121 -2.50 2.01 -8.21
CA ILE A 121 -2.26 0.56 -8.25
C ILE A 121 -3.46 -0.16 -8.87
N ALA A 122 -4.68 0.23 -8.50
CA ALA A 122 -5.89 -0.35 -9.06
C ALA A 122 -6.05 -0.12 -10.56
N ALA A 123 -5.73 1.09 -11.04
CA ALA A 123 -5.83 1.45 -12.46
C ALA A 123 -4.89 0.62 -13.34
N ASP A 124 -3.71 0.27 -12.81
CA ASP A 124 -2.68 -0.51 -13.50
C ASP A 124 -2.53 -1.93 -12.93
N ILE A 125 -3.58 -2.47 -12.28
CA ILE A 125 -3.54 -3.78 -11.59
C ILE A 125 -3.15 -4.94 -12.51
N GLY A 126 -3.31 -4.78 -13.82
CA GLY A 126 -2.89 -5.76 -14.83
C GLY A 126 -1.38 -5.96 -14.94
N LYS A 127 -0.56 -5.08 -14.36
CA LYS A 127 0.91 -5.24 -14.31
C LYS A 127 1.38 -6.17 -13.19
N PHE A 128 0.51 -6.50 -12.24
CA PHE A 128 0.83 -7.33 -11.08
C PHE A 128 0.32 -8.76 -11.25
N LYS A 129 1.03 -9.71 -10.64
CA LYS A 129 0.53 -11.08 -10.43
C LYS A 129 0.00 -11.22 -9.02
N PHE A 130 -0.92 -12.14 -8.78
CA PHE A 130 -1.46 -12.38 -7.45
C PHE A 130 -0.67 -13.49 -6.75
N THR A 131 -0.25 -13.26 -5.50
CA THR A 131 0.54 -14.21 -4.71
C THR A 131 -0.25 -15.47 -4.33
N GLY A 132 -1.59 -15.36 -4.25
CA GLY A 132 -2.50 -16.49 -4.00
C GLY A 132 -2.84 -17.34 -5.23
N SER A 133 -2.35 -16.97 -6.42
CA SER A 133 -2.57 -17.75 -7.64
C SER A 133 -1.64 -18.95 -7.69
N SER A 134 -2.00 -20.05 -7.02
CA SER A 134 -1.42 -21.36 -7.29
C SER A 134 -1.53 -21.65 -8.79
N GLN A 135 -0.41 -21.83 -9.48
CA GLN A 135 -0.40 -22.48 -10.79
C GLN A 135 -1.07 -23.85 -10.62
N GLN A 136 -2.30 -23.99 -11.08
CA GLN A 136 -2.81 -25.32 -11.44
C GLN A 136 -2.02 -25.75 -12.68
N THR A 137 -0.88 -26.41 -12.47
CA THR A 137 -0.26 -27.23 -13.51
C THR A 137 -1.25 -28.34 -13.89
N PRO A 138 -1.49 -28.59 -15.19
CA PRO A 138 -2.38 -29.65 -15.65
C PRO A 138 -1.96 -31.05 -15.21
#